data_AF-A0A364V5A8-F1
#
_entry.id   AF-A0A364V5A8-F1
#
_cell.length_a   1.000
_cell.length_b   1.000
_cell.length_c   1.000
_cell.angle_alpha   90.00
_cell.angle_beta   90.00
_cell.angle_gamma   90.00
#
_symmetry.space_group_name_H-M   'P 1'
#
loop_
_entity.id
_entity.type
_entity.pdbx_description
1 polymer ?
#
loop_
_entity_poly.entity_id
_entity_poly.type
_entity_poly.pdbx_seq_one_letter_code
_entity_poly.pdbx_strand_id
1 'polypeptide(L)'
;GVPLSPMDFAYIMISALPSGIAPPPAFATDDPLQQFQNMGQEGKDLPNEYKEDPGAMARARMYSNVSHLSRKALTEMMTNGIGGSYPPEITRYAVDHIGADWNDNAAKSAQMLKDVGTPPEKVYDVLTSDYGGKFTPEEARFGVDHLK
;
A
#
# COMPACT_ATOMS: atom_id res chain seq x y z
N GLY A 1 17.85 13.58 15.28
CA GLY A 1 17.56 12.33 14.55
C GLY A 1 16.75 12.69 13.34
N VAL A 2 17.17 12.29 12.16
CA VAL A 2 16.44 12.57 10.91
C VAL A 2 15.23 11.64 10.86
N PRO A 3 14.01 12.12 10.56
CA PRO A 3 12.85 11.25 10.41
C PRO A 3 13.06 10.30 9.22
N LEU A 4 12.63 9.05 9.37
CA LEU A 4 12.66 8.07 8.28
C LEU A 4 11.85 8.60 7.10
N SER A 5 12.41 8.50 5.90
CA SER A 5 11.65 8.85 4.70
C SER A 5 10.57 7.79 4.44
N PRO A 6 9.51 8.12 3.67
CA PRO A 6 8.54 7.13 3.21
C PRO A 6 9.18 5.94 2.50
N MET A 7 10.30 6.19 1.80
CA MET A 7 11.08 5.17 1.10
C MET A 7 11.87 4.29 2.07
N ASP A 8 12.41 4.84 3.16
CA ASP A 8 13.09 4.05 4.19
C ASP A 8 12.08 3.17 4.93
N PHE A 9 10.89 3.69 5.22
CA PHE A 9 9.80 2.92 5.82
C PHE A 9 9.33 1.79 4.90
N ALA A 10 9.10 2.08 3.61
CA ALA A 10 8.75 1.07 2.61
C ALA A 10 9.87 0.02 2.43
N TYR A 11 11.14 0.43 2.46
CA TYR A 11 12.29 -0.47 2.31
C TYR A 11 12.44 -1.43 3.51
N ILE A 12 12.22 -0.95 4.73
CA ILE A 12 12.17 -1.79 5.94
C ILE A 12 11.04 -2.83 5.81
N MET A 13 9.88 -2.44 5.27
CA MET A 13 8.73 -3.33 5.10
C MET A 13 8.92 -4.36 3.98
N ILE A 14 9.61 -3.99 2.90
CA ILE A 14 9.89 -4.86 1.75
C ILE A 14 11.00 -5.87 2.05
N SER A 15 12.05 -5.45 2.76
CA SER A 15 13.20 -6.31 3.09
C SER A 15 12.87 -7.44 4.08
N ALA A 16 11.71 -7.39 4.73
CA ALA A 16 11.19 -8.44 5.61
C ALA A 16 10.39 -9.54 4.87
N LEU A 17 10.18 -9.43 3.55
CA LEU A 17 9.44 -10.43 2.76
C LEU A 17 10.37 -11.55 2.25
N PRO A 18 9.94 -12.83 2.29
CA PRO A 18 10.66 -13.88 1.58
C PRO A 18 10.58 -13.64 0.06
N SER A 19 11.74 -13.65 -0.61
CA SER A 19 11.86 -13.48 -2.05
C SER A 19 11.12 -14.60 -2.79
N GLY A 20 10.01 -14.31 -3.49
CA GLY A 20 9.37 -15.36 -4.29
C GLY A 20 7.99 -15.16 -4.91
N ILE A 21 7.27 -14.05 -4.72
CA ILE A 21 5.93 -13.92 -5.32
C ILE A 21 6.04 -13.35 -6.75
N ALA A 22 6.12 -14.26 -7.73
CA ALA A 22 6.01 -13.91 -9.15
C ALA A 22 4.60 -13.38 -9.48
N PRO A 23 4.45 -12.42 -10.42
CA PRO A 23 3.14 -11.94 -10.86
C PRO A 23 2.33 -13.06 -11.55
N PRO A 24 0.97 -13.00 -11.49
CA PRO A 24 0.11 -14.06 -12.02
C PRO A 24 0.24 -14.25 -13.54
N PRO A 25 -0.08 -15.45 -14.06
CA PRO A 25 0.28 -15.92 -15.41
C PRO A 25 -0.54 -15.32 -16.58
N ALA A 26 -1.20 -14.18 -16.39
CA ALA A 26 -1.95 -13.52 -17.46
C ALA A 26 -1.04 -12.72 -18.44
N PHE A 27 0.27 -12.65 -18.21
CA PHE A 27 1.21 -11.81 -18.96
C PHE A 27 2.06 -12.58 -19.99
N ALA A 28 1.61 -13.75 -20.44
CA ALA A 28 2.35 -14.58 -21.39
C ALA A 28 1.91 -14.31 -22.84
N THR A 29 2.28 -13.14 -23.39
CA THR A 29 2.83 -12.97 -24.75
C THR A 29 3.25 -11.50 -24.95
N ASP A 30 4.51 -11.34 -25.39
CA ASP A 30 5.22 -10.16 -25.89
C ASP A 30 5.19 -8.85 -25.06
N ASP A 31 6.32 -8.65 -24.36
CA ASP A 31 6.78 -7.46 -23.64
C ASP A 31 5.74 -6.70 -22.79
N PRO A 32 5.51 -7.17 -21.53
CA PRO A 32 4.62 -6.52 -20.58
C PRO A 32 4.96 -5.05 -20.33
N LEU A 33 6.25 -4.69 -20.37
CA LEU A 33 6.69 -3.33 -20.03
C LEU A 33 6.26 -2.29 -21.07
N GLN A 34 6.19 -2.69 -22.35
CA GLN A 34 5.69 -1.86 -23.45
C GLN A 34 4.19 -1.59 -23.32
N GLN A 35 3.40 -2.60 -22.97
CA GLN A 35 1.96 -2.41 -22.74
C GLN A 35 1.67 -1.53 -21.51
N PHE A 36 2.46 -1.68 -20.43
CA PHE A 36 2.34 -0.80 -19.25
C PHE A 36 2.67 0.67 -19.58
N GLN A 37 3.65 0.93 -20.44
CA GLN A 37 4.00 2.28 -20.88
C GLN A 37 2.91 2.91 -21.76
N ASN A 38 2.29 2.13 -22.65
CA ASN A 38 1.23 2.62 -23.53
C ASN A 38 -0.10 2.86 -22.78
N MET A 39 -0.45 2.01 -21.80
CA MET A 39 -1.65 2.21 -20.96
C MET A 39 -1.57 3.44 -20.03
N GLY A 40 -0.36 3.89 -19.67
CA GLY A 40 -0.16 5.12 -18.90
C GLY A 40 -0.63 6.39 -19.60
N GLN A 41 -0.84 6.35 -20.93
CA GLN A 41 -1.37 7.47 -21.71
C GLN A 41 -2.89 7.38 -21.98
N GLU A 42 -3.52 6.20 -21.83
CA GLU A 42 -4.91 5.92 -22.26
C GLU A 42 -5.88 5.57 -21.10
N GLY A 43 -5.48 5.77 -19.84
CA GLY A 43 -6.26 5.36 -18.64
C GLY A 43 -7.67 5.97 -18.47
N LYS A 44 -8.10 6.88 -19.34
CA LYS A 44 -9.43 7.51 -19.26
C LYS A 44 -10.57 6.64 -19.81
N ASP A 45 -10.28 5.69 -20.71
CA ASP A 45 -11.30 4.94 -21.47
C ASP A 45 -11.23 3.40 -21.34
N LEU A 46 -10.61 2.88 -20.27
CA LEU A 46 -10.56 1.43 -20.02
C LEU A 46 -11.98 0.85 -19.72
N PRO A 47 -12.42 -0.22 -20.42
CA PRO A 47 -13.65 -0.93 -20.07
C PRO A 47 -13.64 -1.40 -18.62
N ASN A 48 -14.80 -1.41 -17.96
CA ASN A 48 -14.89 -1.74 -16.51
C ASN A 48 -14.26 -3.09 -16.14
N GLU A 49 -14.30 -4.07 -17.04
CA GLU A 49 -13.71 -5.41 -16.86
C GLU A 49 -12.18 -5.35 -16.63
N TYR A 50 -11.50 -4.33 -17.15
CA TYR A 50 -10.07 -4.11 -16.89
C TYR A 50 -9.78 -3.43 -15.54
N LYS A 51 -10.78 -2.84 -14.88
CA LYS A 51 -10.62 -2.24 -13.55
C LYS A 51 -10.60 -3.31 -12.45
N GLU A 52 -11.21 -4.46 -12.70
CA GLU A 52 -11.30 -5.59 -11.77
C GLU A 52 -10.08 -6.54 -11.86
N ASP A 53 -8.89 -6.00 -12.17
CA ASP A 53 -7.69 -6.82 -12.35
C ASP A 53 -7.39 -7.68 -11.11
N PRO A 54 -7.48 -9.02 -11.21
CA PRO A 54 -7.29 -9.90 -10.05
C PRO A 54 -5.88 -9.81 -9.44
N GLY A 55 -4.88 -9.47 -10.25
CA GLY A 55 -3.51 -9.25 -9.81
C GLY A 55 -3.37 -8.00 -8.93
N ALA A 56 -3.99 -6.89 -9.34
CA ALA A 56 -4.03 -5.65 -8.57
C ALA A 56 -4.75 -5.87 -7.24
N MET A 57 -5.89 -6.56 -7.25
CA MET A 57 -6.62 -6.90 -6.01
C MET A 57 -5.80 -7.80 -5.08
N ALA A 58 -5.11 -8.82 -5.63
CA ALA A 58 -4.26 -9.70 -4.84
C ALA A 58 -3.07 -8.94 -4.22
N ARG A 59 -2.42 -8.07 -4.99
CA ARG A 59 -1.32 -7.23 -4.50
C ARG A 59 -1.79 -6.23 -3.45
N ALA A 60 -2.93 -5.58 -3.66
CA ALA A 60 -3.54 -4.67 -2.70
C ALA A 60 -3.82 -5.38 -1.36
N ARG A 61 -4.44 -6.57 -1.40
CA ARG A 61 -4.66 -7.41 -0.20
C ARG A 61 -3.35 -7.78 0.48
N MET A 62 -2.34 -8.21 -0.29
CA MET A 62 -1.04 -8.60 0.26
C MET A 62 -0.38 -7.44 1.01
N TYR A 63 -0.27 -6.26 0.39
CA TYR A 63 0.32 -5.09 1.05
C TYR A 63 -0.49 -4.64 2.25
N SER A 64 -1.82 -4.64 2.18
CA SER A 64 -2.67 -4.36 3.35
C SER A 64 -2.40 -5.35 4.49
N ASN A 65 -2.34 -6.65 4.21
CA ASN A 65 -2.24 -7.69 5.23
C ASN A 65 -0.84 -7.81 5.84
N VAL A 66 0.21 -7.53 5.07
CA VAL A 66 1.60 -7.69 5.55
C VAL A 66 2.16 -6.37 6.06
N SER A 67 1.90 -5.27 5.36
CA SER A 67 2.45 -3.96 5.69
C SER A 67 1.50 -3.07 6.47
N HIS A 68 0.25 -3.50 6.68
CA HIS A 68 -0.76 -2.77 7.46
C HIS A 68 -0.93 -1.32 7.02
N LEU A 69 -0.82 -1.06 5.72
CA LEU A 69 -0.82 0.30 5.19
C LEU A 69 -2.19 0.95 5.32
N SER A 70 -2.19 2.28 5.45
CA SER A 70 -3.40 3.07 5.20
C SER A 70 -3.83 2.96 3.74
N ARG A 71 -5.10 3.27 3.47
CA ARG A 71 -5.64 3.31 2.11
C ARG A 71 -4.82 4.23 1.20
N LYS A 72 -4.39 5.39 1.70
CA LYS A 72 -3.59 6.37 0.95
C LYS A 72 -2.18 5.84 0.68
N ALA A 73 -1.49 5.33 1.69
CA ALA A 73 -0.16 4.75 1.52
C ALA A 73 -0.16 3.54 0.57
N LEU A 74 -1.18 2.68 0.65
CA LEU A 74 -1.35 1.54 -0.26
C LEU A 74 -1.55 1.98 -1.70
N THR A 75 -2.39 2.99 -1.92
CA THR A 75 -2.63 3.58 -3.25
C THR A 75 -1.32 4.11 -3.83
N GLU A 76 -0.58 4.92 -3.07
CA GLU A 76 0.71 5.48 -3.50
C GLU A 76 1.75 4.38 -3.81
N MET A 77 1.82 3.33 -2.98
CA MET A 77 2.71 2.18 -3.18
C MET A 77 2.40 1.44 -4.48
N MET A 78 1.11 1.29 -4.83
CA MET A 78 0.67 0.59 -6.04
C MET A 78 0.81 1.45 -7.31
N THR A 79 0.73 2.78 -7.19
CA THR A 79 0.96 3.70 -8.31
C THR A 79 2.44 4.02 -8.55
N ASN A 80 3.30 3.90 -7.53
CA ASN A 80 4.72 4.30 -7.60
C ASN A 80 5.71 3.14 -7.34
N GLY A 81 5.26 1.89 -7.44
CA GLY A 81 6.02 0.71 -7.01
C GLY A 81 7.19 0.34 -7.92
N ILE A 82 8.29 -0.11 -7.30
CA ILE A 82 9.44 -0.70 -8.01
C ILE A 82 9.02 -2.07 -8.57
N GLY A 83 9.21 -2.29 -9.88
CA GLY A 83 8.86 -3.55 -10.56
C GLY A 83 7.54 -3.53 -11.34
N GLY A 84 6.91 -2.36 -11.50
CA GLY A 84 5.73 -2.14 -12.33
C GLY A 84 4.53 -1.66 -11.52
N SER A 85 4.12 -0.41 -11.77
CA SER A 85 2.93 0.21 -11.18
C SER A 85 1.66 -0.19 -11.92
N TYR A 86 0.54 -0.22 -11.19
CA TYR A 86 -0.78 -0.28 -11.82
C TYR A 86 -1.26 1.13 -12.19
N PRO A 87 -2.03 1.29 -13.28
CA PRO A 87 -2.72 2.55 -13.57
C PRO A 87 -3.56 3.04 -12.37
N PRO A 88 -3.71 4.36 -12.16
CA PRO A 88 -4.46 4.91 -11.04
C PRO A 88 -5.88 4.37 -10.91
N GLU A 89 -6.57 4.14 -12.03
CA GLU A 89 -7.94 3.64 -12.07
C GLU A 89 -8.05 2.20 -11.57
N ILE A 90 -7.11 1.33 -11.97
CA ILE A 90 -7.02 -0.06 -11.53
C ILE A 90 -6.63 -0.12 -10.06
N THR A 91 -5.66 0.71 -9.65
CA THR A 91 -5.24 0.80 -8.24
C THR A 91 -6.39 1.23 -7.34
N ARG A 92 -7.10 2.30 -7.71
CA ARG A 92 -8.27 2.78 -6.96
C ARG A 92 -9.32 1.69 -6.85
N TYR A 93 -9.66 1.04 -7.96
CA TYR A 93 -10.64 -0.06 -7.92
C TYR A 93 -10.17 -1.17 -6.97
N ALA A 94 -8.93 -1.65 -7.10
CA ALA A 94 -8.42 -2.71 -6.24
C ALA A 94 -8.49 -2.34 -4.76
N VAL A 95 -7.93 -1.19 -4.36
CA VAL A 95 -7.89 -0.72 -2.97
C VAL A 95 -9.30 -0.54 -2.38
N ASP A 96 -10.26 -0.12 -3.20
CA ASP A 96 -11.64 0.10 -2.76
C ASP A 96 -12.40 -1.22 -2.52
N HIS A 97 -11.99 -2.31 -3.18
CA HIS A 97 -12.72 -3.57 -3.22
C HIS A 97 -12.01 -4.73 -2.50
N ILE A 98 -10.85 -4.49 -1.87
CA ILE A 98 -10.18 -5.55 -1.09
C ILE A 98 -10.84 -5.86 0.26
N GLY A 99 -11.77 -5.01 0.72
CA GLY A 99 -12.46 -5.21 2.00
C GLY A 99 -11.54 -5.15 3.22
N ALA A 100 -10.47 -4.35 3.16
CA ALA A 100 -9.53 -4.19 4.26
C ALA A 100 -10.18 -3.45 5.44
N ASP A 101 -9.85 -3.89 6.66
CA ASP A 101 -10.17 -3.16 7.88
C ASP A 101 -9.05 -2.14 8.15
N TRP A 102 -9.29 -0.89 7.78
CA TRP A 102 -8.31 0.18 7.91
C TRP A 102 -8.02 0.56 9.36
N ASN A 103 -8.98 0.32 10.28
CA ASN A 103 -8.78 0.53 11.71
C ASN A 103 -7.86 -0.55 12.29
N ASP A 104 -8.04 -1.82 11.89
CA ASP A 104 -7.12 -2.90 12.26
C ASP A 104 -5.71 -2.65 11.71
N ASN A 105 -5.60 -2.18 10.46
CA ASN A 105 -4.31 -1.76 9.89
C ASN A 105 -3.65 -0.64 10.71
N ALA A 106 -4.42 0.36 11.16
CA ALA A 106 -3.91 1.43 11.98
C ALA A 106 -3.44 0.93 13.35
N ALA A 107 -4.18 0.03 14.00
CA ALA A 107 -3.78 -0.57 15.27
C ALA A 107 -2.51 -1.40 15.16
N LYS A 108 -2.37 -2.20 14.10
CA LYS A 108 -1.14 -2.97 13.85
C LYS A 108 0.04 -2.07 13.51
N SER A 109 -0.16 -1.03 12.69
CA SER A 109 0.86 -0.02 12.41
C SER A 109 1.29 0.73 13.67
N ALA A 110 0.34 1.08 14.55
CA ALA A 110 0.64 1.70 15.84
C ALA A 110 1.52 0.80 16.71
N GLN A 111 1.17 -0.49 16.81
CA GLN A 111 1.95 -1.47 17.56
C GLN A 111 3.36 -1.63 16.99
N MET A 112 3.50 -1.72 15.66
CA MET A 112 4.81 -1.79 15.01
C MET A 112 5.67 -0.57 15.31
N LEU A 113 5.09 0.64 15.28
CA LEU A 113 5.80 1.87 15.62
C LEU A 113 6.32 1.85 17.07
N LYS A 114 5.51 1.35 18.00
CA LYS A 114 5.90 1.14 19.40
C LYS A 114 7.04 0.12 19.52
N ASP A 115 6.95 -1.00 18.81
CA ASP A 115 7.95 -2.07 18.84
C ASP A 115 9.32 -1.61 18.32
N VAL A 116 9.35 -0.66 17.38
CA VAL A 116 10.61 -0.04 16.89
C VAL A 116 11.05 1.18 17.72
N GLY A 117 10.41 1.44 18.86
CA GLY A 117 10.84 2.46 19.83
C GLY A 117 10.25 3.85 19.63
N THR A 118 9.20 4.00 18.82
CA THR A 118 8.46 5.28 18.75
C THR A 118 7.75 5.51 20.09
N PRO A 119 7.95 6.67 20.74
CA PRO A 119 7.24 6.99 21.97
C PRO A 119 5.72 7.00 21.76
N PRO A 120 4.89 6.48 22.68
CA PRO A 120 3.43 6.41 22.51
C PRO A 120 2.79 7.75 22.13
N GLU A 121 3.27 8.85 22.70
CA GLU A 121 2.82 10.21 22.41
C GLU A 121 3.15 10.70 20.99
N LYS A 122 4.04 10.01 20.27
CA LYS A 122 4.41 10.30 18.88
C LYS A 122 3.76 9.37 17.85
N VAL A 123 3.13 8.29 18.28
CA VAL A 123 2.52 7.32 17.35
C VAL A 123 1.42 7.97 16.51
N TYR A 124 0.56 8.80 17.11
CA TYR A 124 -0.48 9.53 16.38
C TYR A 124 0.10 10.44 15.27
N ASP A 125 1.14 11.21 15.60
CA ASP A 125 1.80 12.12 14.67
C ASP A 125 2.41 11.36 13.49
N VAL A 126 3.00 10.18 13.74
CA VAL A 126 3.61 9.36 12.69
C VAL A 126 2.55 8.69 11.82
N LEU A 127 1.47 8.18 12.40
CA LEU A 127 0.39 7.53 11.65
C LEU A 127 -0.34 8.52 10.73
N THR A 128 -0.53 9.77 11.16
CA THR A 128 -1.23 10.80 10.37
C THR A 128 -0.31 11.55 9.40
N SER A 129 1.01 11.48 9.59
CA SER A 129 1.98 12.18 8.76
C SER A 129 1.88 11.81 7.29
N ASP A 130 1.91 12.83 6.42
CA ASP A 130 2.03 12.66 4.97
C ASP A 130 3.34 11.98 4.54
N TYR A 131 4.34 11.90 5.42
CA TYR A 131 5.57 11.17 5.18
C TYR A 131 5.66 9.85 5.97
N GLY A 132 4.63 9.53 6.76
CA GLY A 132 4.53 8.34 7.59
C GLY A 132 3.39 7.44 7.17
N GLY A 133 2.47 7.16 8.09
CA GLY A 133 1.40 6.19 7.90
C GLY A 133 0.27 6.65 6.98
N LYS A 134 0.07 7.96 6.81
CA LYS A 134 -1.01 8.56 5.99
C LYS A 134 -2.43 8.06 6.33
N PHE A 135 -2.64 7.58 7.55
CA PHE A 135 -3.95 7.22 8.06
C PHE A 135 -4.82 8.45 8.25
N THR A 136 -6.15 8.27 8.22
CA THR A 136 -7.04 9.35 8.64
C THR A 136 -6.84 9.64 10.14
N PRO A 137 -7.18 10.84 10.63
CA PRO A 137 -7.17 11.14 12.06
C PRO A 137 -7.95 10.11 12.89
N GLU A 138 -9.09 9.63 12.38
CA GLU A 138 -9.96 8.66 13.05
C GLU A 138 -9.30 7.28 13.15
N GLU A 139 -8.72 6.79 12.06
CA GLU A 139 -7.98 5.52 12.01
C GLU A 139 -6.75 5.58 12.91
N ALA A 140 -5.97 6.66 12.84
CA ALA A 140 -4.79 6.86 13.68
C ALA A 140 -5.16 6.92 15.16
N ARG A 141 -6.27 7.57 15.51
CA ARG A 141 -6.79 7.60 16.87
C ARG A 141 -7.20 6.22 17.34
N PHE A 142 -7.94 5.47 16.52
CA PHE A 142 -8.28 4.08 16.80
C PHE A 142 -7.02 3.25 17.08
N GLY A 143 -5.98 3.40 16.25
CA GLY A 143 -4.74 2.67 16.42
C GLY A 143 -4.01 2.96 17.74
N VAL A 144 -3.96 4.24 18.14
CA VAL A 144 -3.36 4.66 19.42
C VAL A 144 -4.18 4.14 20.61
N ASP A 145 -5.50 4.21 20.54
CA ASP A 145 -6.40 3.77 21.62
C ASP A 145 -6.32 2.24 21.86
N HIS A 146 -5.80 1.48 20.88
CA HIS A 146 -5.63 0.03 20.96
C HIS A 146 -4.18 -0.42 21.24
N LEU A 147 -3.27 0.51 21.53
CA LEU A 147 -1.91 0.17 21.98
C LEU A 147 -1.96 -0.50 23.35
N LYS A 148 -1.27 -1.65 23.48
CA LYS A 148 -1.11 -2.39 24.74
C LYS A 148 0.18 -2.04 25.45
#